data_AF-A0A8J2TAD3-F1
#
_entry.id   AF-A0A8J2TAD3-F1
#
_cell.length_a   1.000
_cell.length_b   1.000
_cell.length_c   1.000
_cell.angle_alpha   90.00
_cell.angle_beta   90.00
_cell.angle_gamma   90.00
#
_symmetry.space_group_name_H-M   'P 1'
#
loop_
_entity.id
_entity.type
_entity.pdbx_description
1 polymer ?
#
loop_
_entity_poly.entity_id
_entity_poly.type
_entity_poly.pdbx_seq_one_letter_code
_entity_poly.pdbx_strand_id
1 'polypeptide(L)'
;MEGRQLTQRQISVFSEDYRTRRRQQMLRFFGATVLTLASCRLAYRGMLGRKYVPNMFQLNYKAPPFSYKGEAATALVLGTGLATGGLAMMIFGGCWLADISSFPEFSFKLKRLMGQEMSPADLPMDQETAHVIDQLEELLDNNKK
;
A
#
# COMPACT_ATOMS: atom_id res chain seq x y z
N MET A 1 6.72 -21.55 -38.57
CA MET A 1 5.53 -21.04 -37.85
C MET A 1 5.67 -21.09 -36.32
N GLU A 2 6.80 -21.53 -35.76
CA GLU A 2 7.03 -21.61 -34.30
C GLU A 2 7.19 -20.25 -33.59
N GLY A 3 7.80 -19.25 -34.24
CA GLY A 3 8.07 -17.95 -33.62
C GLY A 3 6.82 -17.23 -33.11
N ARG A 4 5.66 -17.38 -33.78
CA ARG A 4 4.39 -16.75 -33.33
C ARG A 4 3.80 -17.39 -32.07
N GLN A 5 4.04 -18.69 -31.85
CA GLN A 5 3.48 -19.39 -30.67
C GLN A 5 4.27 -19.09 -29.40
N LEU A 6 5.59 -18.90 -29.50
CA LEU A 6 6.45 -18.50 -28.38
C LEU A 6 6.08 -17.11 -27.88
N THR A 7 5.90 -16.13 -28.78
CA THR A 7 5.50 -14.76 -28.42
C THR A 7 4.15 -14.73 -27.72
N GLN A 8 3.17 -15.50 -28.20
CA GLN A 8 1.84 -15.51 -27.60
C GLN A 8 1.84 -16.11 -26.18
N ARG A 9 2.62 -17.19 -25.95
CA ARG A 9 2.79 -17.77 -24.61
C ARG A 9 3.45 -16.82 -23.63
N GLN A 10 4.50 -16.11 -24.05
CA GLN A 10 5.16 -15.13 -23.19
C GLN A 10 4.22 -13.97 -22.83
N ILE A 11 3.48 -13.43 -23.79
CA ILE A 11 2.49 -12.37 -23.53
C ILE A 11 1.42 -12.83 -22.53
N SER A 12 0.97 -14.09 -22.61
CA SER A 12 -0.01 -14.62 -21.66
C SER A 12 0.54 -14.78 -20.25
N VAL A 13 1.80 -15.22 -20.09
CA VAL A 13 2.44 -15.37 -18.78
C VAL A 13 2.62 -14.01 -18.11
N PHE A 14 3.15 -13.02 -18.83
CA PHE A 14 3.26 -11.64 -18.30
C PHE A 14 1.90 -11.06 -17.88
N SER A 15 0.83 -11.40 -18.61
CA SER A 15 -0.54 -10.97 -18.27
C SER A 15 -1.05 -11.61 -16.98
N GLU A 16 -0.79 -12.89 -16.76
CA GLU A 16 -1.19 -13.61 -15.54
C GLU A 16 -0.42 -13.15 -14.30
N ASP A 17 0.90 -12.97 -14.42
CA ASP A 17 1.74 -12.48 -13.32
C ASP A 17 1.37 -11.05 -12.92
N TYR A 18 1.15 -10.18 -13.90
CA TYR A 18 0.65 -8.83 -13.68
C TYR A 18 -0.68 -8.85 -12.91
N ARG A 19 -1.63 -9.67 -13.35
CA ARG A 19 -2.95 -9.78 -12.72
C ARG A 19 -2.85 -10.29 -11.28
N THR A 20 -1.95 -11.23 -11.02
CA THR A 20 -1.73 -11.81 -9.69
C THR A 20 -1.12 -10.79 -8.73
N ARG A 21 -0.11 -10.04 -9.19
CA ARG A 21 0.50 -8.93 -8.41
C ARG A 21 -0.52 -7.85 -8.07
N ARG A 22 -1.33 -7.44 -9.05
CA ARG A 22 -2.41 -6.45 -8.87
C ARG A 22 -3.41 -6.88 -7.81
N ARG A 23 -3.78 -8.17 -7.81
CA ARG A 23 -4.73 -8.74 -6.83
C ARG A 23 -4.17 -8.68 -5.40
N GLN A 24 -2.88 -8.97 -5.22
CA GLN A 24 -2.25 -8.90 -3.90
C GLN A 24 -2.14 -7.46 -3.38
N GLN A 25 -1.74 -6.50 -4.23
CA GLN A 25 -1.72 -5.08 -3.89
C GLN A 25 -3.12 -4.58 -3.50
N MET A 26 -4.14 -4.95 -4.28
CA MET A 26 -5.54 -4.63 -4.01
C MET A 26 -6.00 -5.20 -2.67
N LEU A 27 -5.64 -6.45 -2.34
CA LEU A 27 -6.04 -7.07 -1.06
C LEU A 27 -5.44 -6.32 0.14
N ARG A 28 -4.17 -5.91 0.05
CA ARG A 28 -3.49 -5.13 1.11
C ARG A 28 -4.14 -3.75 1.29
N PHE A 29 -4.39 -3.06 0.19
CA PHE A 29 -5.08 -1.76 0.20
C PHE A 29 -6.49 -1.88 0.77
N PHE A 30 -7.25 -2.88 0.32
CA PHE A 30 -8.61 -3.13 0.79
C PHE A 30 -8.62 -3.44 2.29
N GLY A 31 -7.72 -4.29 2.78
CA GLY A 31 -7.57 -4.58 4.21
C GLY A 31 -7.27 -3.32 5.04
N ALA A 32 -6.32 -2.51 4.60
CA ALA A 32 -6.00 -1.24 5.25
C ALA A 32 -7.18 -0.24 5.22
N THR A 33 -7.96 -0.23 4.14
CA THR A 33 -9.12 0.64 3.98
C THR A 33 -10.25 0.22 4.92
N VAL A 34 -10.56 -1.08 5.00
CA VAL A 34 -11.57 -1.62 5.92
C VAL A 34 -11.20 -1.30 7.37
N LEU A 35 -9.93 -1.50 7.75
CA LEU A 35 -9.44 -1.16 9.09
C LEU A 35 -9.60 0.34 9.37
N THR A 36 -9.23 1.20 8.42
CA THR A 36 -9.36 2.66 8.54
C THR A 36 -10.82 3.08 8.70
N LEU A 37 -11.73 2.54 7.89
CA LEU A 37 -13.15 2.84 7.96
C LEU A 37 -13.77 2.34 9.26
N ALA A 38 -13.36 1.17 9.74
CA ALA A 38 -13.80 0.66 11.04
C ALA A 38 -13.34 1.59 12.18
N SER A 39 -12.06 1.96 12.21
CA SER A 39 -11.51 2.92 13.18
C SER A 39 -12.21 4.27 13.12
N CYS A 40 -12.43 4.81 11.90
CA CYS A 40 -13.14 6.06 11.68
C CYS A 40 -14.59 5.99 12.18
N ARG A 41 -15.28 4.88 11.91
CA ARG A 41 -16.66 4.68 12.37
C ARG A 41 -16.76 4.56 13.88
N LEU A 42 -15.83 3.86 14.52
CA LEU A 42 -15.76 3.79 15.98
C LEU A 42 -15.46 5.15 16.60
N ALA A 43 -14.54 5.91 16.00
CA ALA A 43 -14.23 7.27 16.44
C ALA A 43 -15.46 8.19 16.33
N TYR A 44 -16.14 8.16 15.18
CA TYR A 44 -17.35 8.96 14.95
C TYR A 44 -18.46 8.64 15.95
N ARG A 45 -18.75 7.35 16.19
CA ARG A 45 -19.74 6.94 17.21
C ARG A 45 -19.30 7.33 18.61
N GLY A 46 -18.02 7.21 18.92
CA GLY A 46 -17.43 7.62 20.19
C GLY A 46 -17.54 9.12 20.46
N MET A 47 -17.48 9.96 19.43
CA MET A 47 -17.66 11.41 19.56
C MET A 47 -19.14 11.78 19.77
N LEU A 48 -20.06 11.13 19.04
CA LEU A 48 -21.50 11.38 19.20
C LEU A 48 -22.01 11.07 20.61
N GLY A 49 -21.51 9.99 21.22
CA GLY A 49 -21.88 9.61 22.59
C GLY A 49 -21.37 10.55 23.69
N ARG A 50 -20.41 11.44 23.38
CA ARG A 50 -19.85 12.42 24.32
C ARG A 50 -20.62 13.74 24.36
N LYS A 51 -21.63 13.91 23.50
CA LYS A 51 -22.46 15.11 23.51
C LYS A 51 -23.34 15.13 24.76
N TYR A 52 -22.99 15.99 25.72
CA TYR A 52 -23.82 16.23 26.88
C TYR A 52 -25.07 17.01 26.48
N VAL A 53 -26.25 16.46 26.78
CA VAL A 53 -27.54 17.14 26.65
C VAL A 53 -28.12 17.30 28.06
N PRO A 54 -28.15 18.52 28.62
CA PRO A 54 -28.65 18.73 29.98
C PRO A 54 -30.15 18.42 30.06
N ASN A 55 -30.55 17.71 31.10
CA ASN A 55 -31.97 17.48 31.42
C ASN A 55 -32.54 18.70 32.16
N MET A 56 -33.83 19.01 31.97
CA MET A 56 -34.51 20.16 32.61
C MET A 56 -34.40 20.18 34.14
N PHE A 57 -34.20 19.03 34.78
CA PHE A 57 -34.08 18.90 36.23
C PHE A 57 -32.64 18.71 36.73
N GLN A 58 -31.62 18.83 35.86
CA GLN A 58 -30.23 18.83 36.28
C GLN A 58 -29.79 20.25 36.71
N LEU A 59 -29.14 20.35 37.87
CA LEU A 59 -28.66 21.63 38.39
C LEU A 59 -27.52 22.17 37.51
N ASN A 60 -27.72 23.38 36.96
CA ASN A 60 -26.87 23.99 35.92
C ASN A 60 -25.42 24.29 36.37
N TYR A 61 -25.16 24.33 37.68
CA TYR A 61 -23.81 24.59 38.23
C TYR A 61 -22.97 23.33 38.41
N LYS A 62 -23.56 22.13 38.31
CA LYS A 62 -22.83 20.89 38.51
C LYS A 62 -22.23 20.45 37.18
N ALA A 63 -20.91 20.42 37.10
CA ALA A 63 -20.21 19.88 35.94
C ALA A 63 -20.64 18.40 35.70
N PRO A 64 -20.80 18.00 34.42
CA PRO A 64 -21.15 16.62 34.09
C PRO A 64 -20.06 15.66 34.59
N PRO A 65 -20.43 14.43 34.99
CA PRO A 65 -19.47 13.43 35.43
C PRO A 65 -18.53 13.05 34.27
N PHE A 66 -17.23 13.22 34.46
CA PHE A 66 -16.18 12.97 33.46
C PHE A 66 -15.17 11.94 34.00
N SER A 67 -14.78 10.97 33.17
CA SER A 67 -13.78 9.96 33.53
C SER A 67 -12.47 10.19 32.79
N TYR A 68 -11.53 10.88 33.43
CA TYR A 68 -10.24 11.25 32.83
C TYR A 68 -9.48 10.05 32.24
N LYS A 69 -9.41 8.93 32.97
CA LYS A 69 -8.63 7.76 32.55
C LYS A 69 -9.26 7.03 31.37
N GLY A 70 -10.58 6.83 31.40
CA GLY A 70 -11.30 6.14 30.33
C GLY A 70 -11.37 6.96 29.05
N GLU A 71 -11.53 8.28 29.18
CA GLU A 71 -11.56 9.17 28.02
C GLU A 71 -10.20 9.33 27.37
N ALA A 72 -9.12 9.45 28.16
CA ALA A 72 -7.77 9.50 27.61
C ALA A 72 -7.39 8.19 26.90
N ALA A 73 -7.68 7.03 27.50
CA ALA A 73 -7.37 5.73 26.90
C ALA A 73 -8.13 5.52 25.58
N THR A 74 -9.43 5.84 25.55
CA THR A 74 -10.22 5.69 24.33
C THR A 74 -9.81 6.68 23.24
N ALA A 75 -9.47 7.92 23.59
CA ALA A 75 -8.96 8.90 22.63
C ALA A 75 -7.63 8.45 22.01
N LEU A 76 -6.72 7.91 22.82
CA LEU A 76 -5.43 7.39 22.36
C LEU A 76 -5.62 6.22 21.36
N VAL A 77 -6.45 5.24 21.72
CA VAL A 77 -6.68 4.06 20.86
C VAL A 77 -7.37 4.45 19.55
N LEU A 78 -8.40 5.30 19.62
CA LEU A 78 -9.11 5.76 18.42
C LEU A 78 -8.22 6.63 17.53
N GLY A 79 -7.43 7.53 18.13
CA GLY A 79 -6.50 8.40 17.41
C GLY A 79 -5.38 7.63 16.73
N THR A 80 -4.75 6.70 17.45
CA THR A 80 -3.71 5.81 16.88
C THR A 80 -4.29 4.90 15.80
N GLY A 81 -5.46 4.30 16.01
CA GLY A 81 -6.12 3.46 15.01
C GLY A 81 -6.46 4.21 13.72
N LEU A 82 -6.92 5.47 13.83
CA LEU A 82 -7.17 6.33 12.68
C LEU A 82 -5.87 6.77 11.98
N ALA A 83 -4.86 7.18 12.74
CA ALA A 83 -3.59 7.62 12.19
C ALA A 83 -2.86 6.47 11.47
N THR A 84 -2.69 5.33 12.12
CA THR A 84 -2.03 4.15 11.55
C THR A 84 -2.82 3.59 10.38
N GLY A 85 -4.16 3.52 10.48
CA GLY A 85 -5.02 3.09 9.38
C GLY A 85 -4.90 4.02 8.18
N GLY A 86 -5.07 5.33 8.37
CA GLY A 86 -5.00 6.32 7.31
C GLY A 86 -3.64 6.35 6.60
N LEU A 87 -2.55 6.25 7.36
CA LEU A 87 -1.20 6.18 6.81
C LEU A 87 -0.99 4.87 6.03
N ALA A 88 -1.42 3.73 6.56
CA ALA A 88 -1.38 2.45 5.84
C ALA A 88 -2.20 2.48 4.54
N MET A 89 -3.40 3.05 4.58
CA MET A 89 -4.25 3.22 3.40
C MET A 89 -3.59 4.10 2.35
N MET A 90 -2.92 5.19 2.77
CA MET A 90 -2.18 6.07 1.87
C MET A 90 -0.98 5.36 1.23
N ILE A 91 -0.17 4.64 2.00
CA ILE A 91 0.99 3.90 1.48
C ILE A 91 0.54 2.79 0.52
N PHE A 92 -0.36 1.92 0.95
CA PHE A 92 -0.80 0.80 0.11
C PHE A 92 -1.61 1.27 -1.10
N GLY A 93 -2.37 2.36 -0.96
CA GLY A 93 -3.05 3.00 -2.08
C GLY A 93 -2.07 3.62 -3.08
N GLY A 94 -1.02 4.28 -2.58
CA GLY A 94 0.08 4.81 -3.39
C GLY A 94 0.84 3.71 -4.13
N CYS A 95 1.20 2.63 -3.44
CA CYS A 95 1.85 1.47 -4.06
C CYS A 95 0.95 0.77 -5.08
N TRP A 96 -0.37 0.77 -4.86
CA TRP A 96 -1.32 0.25 -5.84
C TRP A 96 -1.46 1.20 -7.05
N LEU A 97 -1.49 2.52 -6.88
CA LEU A 97 -1.53 3.45 -8.01
C LEU A 97 -0.25 3.40 -8.85
N ALA A 98 0.91 3.34 -8.18
CA ALA A 98 2.22 3.33 -8.83
C ALA A 98 2.65 1.93 -9.30
N ASP A 99 1.83 0.89 -9.07
CA ASP A 99 2.12 -0.51 -9.38
C ASP A 99 3.52 -0.94 -8.90
N ILE A 100 3.68 -0.91 -7.58
CA ILE A 100 4.91 -1.27 -6.86
C ILE A 100 4.57 -2.47 -5.98
N SER A 101 5.26 -3.59 -6.14
CA SER A 101 5.03 -4.77 -5.30
C SER A 101 6.21 -5.12 -4.39
N SER A 102 7.42 -4.60 -4.68
CA SER A 102 8.62 -4.88 -3.90
C SER A 102 9.21 -3.62 -3.26
N PHE A 103 9.91 -3.80 -2.14
CA PHE A 103 10.65 -2.73 -1.46
C PHE A 103 11.77 -2.09 -2.32
N PRO A 104 12.56 -2.85 -3.11
CA PRO A 104 13.53 -2.25 -4.02
C PRO A 104 12.86 -1.43 -5.14
N GLU A 105 11.75 -1.89 -5.72
CA GLU A 105 10.96 -1.10 -6.69
C GLU A 105 10.42 0.20 -6.05
N PHE A 106 10.01 0.13 -4.79
CA PHE A 106 9.54 1.31 -4.05
C PHE A 106 10.65 2.35 -3.90
N SER A 107 11.82 1.93 -3.40
CA SER A 107 12.97 2.82 -3.26
C SER A 107 13.38 3.42 -4.62
N PHE A 108 13.34 2.62 -5.68
CA PHE A 108 13.64 3.08 -7.04
C PHE A 108 12.66 4.14 -7.53
N LYS A 109 11.35 3.85 -7.49
CA LYS A 109 10.34 4.82 -7.95
C LYS A 109 10.33 6.08 -7.07
N LEU A 110 10.65 5.94 -5.77
CA LEU A 110 10.79 7.07 -4.85
C LEU A 110 12.01 7.95 -5.19
N LYS A 111 13.18 7.34 -5.43
CA LYS A 111 14.39 8.07 -5.87
C LYS A 111 14.18 8.76 -7.22
N ARG A 112 13.46 8.12 -8.14
CA ARG A 112 13.08 8.70 -9.43
C ARG A 112 12.13 9.88 -9.25
N LEU A 113 11.16 9.77 -8.33
CA LEU A 113 10.27 10.88 -7.98
C LEU A 113 11.03 12.05 -7.34
N MET A 114 12.11 11.77 -6.59
CA MET A 114 12.99 12.78 -5.98
C MET A 114 14.00 13.39 -6.98
N GLY A 115 13.95 13.04 -8.27
CA GLY A 115 14.78 13.65 -9.31
C GLY A 115 16.23 13.13 -9.35
N GLN A 116 16.51 11.98 -8.74
CA GLN A 116 17.84 11.37 -8.81
C GLN A 116 17.98 10.56 -10.10
N GLU A 117 18.88 10.98 -10.99
CA GLU A 117 19.33 10.22 -12.16
C GLU A 117 19.98 8.91 -11.68
N MET A 118 19.48 7.77 -12.14
CA MET A 118 19.96 6.44 -11.72
C MET A 118 20.66 5.73 -12.87
N SER A 119 21.76 5.05 -12.55
CA SER A 119 22.52 4.22 -13.49
C SER A 119 21.71 2.96 -13.83
N PRO A 120 21.64 2.53 -15.11
CA PRO A 120 20.91 1.33 -15.52
C PRO A 120 21.44 0.03 -14.87
N ALA A 121 22.64 0.06 -14.29
CA ALA A 121 23.25 -1.06 -13.57
C ALA A 121 22.58 -1.38 -12.21
N ASP A 122 21.86 -0.43 -11.61
CA ASP A 122 21.22 -0.63 -10.30
C ASP A 122 19.79 -1.19 -10.40
N LEU A 123 19.26 -1.37 -11.62
CA LEU A 123 17.92 -1.91 -11.82
C LEU A 123 17.89 -3.35 -11.29
N PRO A 124 16.90 -3.72 -10.45
CA PRO A 124 16.70 -5.12 -10.09
C PRO A 124 16.37 -5.89 -11.37
N MET A 125 17.39 -6.57 -11.91
CA MET A 125 17.28 -7.31 -13.15
C MET A 125 16.40 -8.53 -12.88
N ASP A 126 15.29 -8.61 -13.60
CA ASP A 126 14.41 -9.77 -13.49
C ASP A 126 15.17 -11.02 -13.95
N GLN A 127 14.90 -12.15 -13.31
CA GLN A 127 15.70 -13.37 -13.46
C GLN A 127 15.65 -13.89 -14.90
N GLU A 128 14.52 -13.70 -15.59
CA GLU A 128 14.38 -13.99 -17.01
C GLU A 128 15.13 -13.00 -17.91
N THR A 129 15.19 -11.72 -17.52
CA THR A 129 15.97 -10.72 -18.29
C THR A 129 17.45 -11.02 -18.20
N ALA A 130 17.94 -11.43 -17.02
CA ALA A 130 19.31 -11.90 -16.85
C ALA A 130 19.62 -13.10 -17.76
N HIS A 131 18.70 -14.07 -17.81
CA HIS A 131 18.86 -15.26 -18.65
C HIS A 131 18.84 -14.96 -20.15
N VAL A 132 18.05 -13.97 -20.60
CA VAL A 132 18.03 -13.53 -22.00
C VAL A 132 19.30 -12.75 -22.35
N ILE A 133 19.84 -11.96 -21.41
CA ILE A 133 21.12 -11.26 -21.60
C ILE A 133 22.26 -12.27 -21.71
N ASP A 134 22.33 -13.27 -20.83
CA ASP A 134 23.32 -14.35 -20.90
C ASP A 134 23.25 -15.08 -22.26
N GLN A 135 22.04 -15.39 -22.73
CA GLN A 135 21.84 -16.01 -24.05
C GLN A 135 22.28 -15.11 -25.21
N LEU A 136 22.04 -13.80 -25.11
CA LEU A 136 22.49 -12.82 -26.11
C LEU A 136 24.01 -12.67 -26.10
N GLU A 137 24.63 -12.66 -24.92
CA GLU A 137 26.07 -12.54 -24.75
C GLU A 137 26.78 -13.78 -25.29
N GLU A 138 26.24 -14.97 -25.01
CA GLU A 138 26.75 -16.24 -25.55
C GLU A 138 26.62 -16.30 -27.09
N LEU A 139 25.50 -15.82 -27.66
CA LEU A 139 25.34 -15.73 -29.12
C LEU A 139 26.27 -14.70 -29.77
N LEU A 140 26.56 -13.58 -29.09
CA LEU A 140 27.45 -12.54 -29.59
C LEU A 140 28.91 -13.01 -29.58
N ASP A 141 29.33 -13.72 -28.53
CA ASP A 141 30.69 -14.27 -28.44
C ASP A 141 30.92 -15.43 -29.40
N ASN A 142 29.90 -16.25 -29.66
CA ASN A 142 30.00 -17.34 -30.64
C ASN A 142 30.09 -16.83 -32.09
N ASN A 143 29.57 -15.63 -32.38
CA ASN A 143 29.63 -14.98 -33.71
C ASN A 143 30.94 -14.19 -33.92
N LYS A 144 31.76 -14.02 -32.87
CA LYS A 144 33.09 -13.38 -32.95
C LYS A 144 34.23 -14.37 -33.26
N LYS A 145 33.94 -15.67 -33.35
CA LYS A 145 34.86 -16.72 -33.82
C LYS A 145 34.59 -17.05 -35.28
#